data_AF-A0A9D8XPR7-F1
#
_entry.id   AF-A0A9D8XPR7-F1
#
_cell.length_a   1.000
_cell.length_b   1.000
_cell.length_c   1.000
_cell.angle_alpha   90.00
_cell.angle_beta   90.00
_cell.angle_gamma   90.00
#
_symmetry.space_group_name_H-M   'P 1'
#
loop_
_entity.id
_entity.type
_entity.pdbx_description
1 polymer ?
#
loop_
_entity_poly.entity_id
_entity_poly.type
_entity_poly.pdbx_seq_one_letter_code
_entity_poly.pdbx_strand_id
1 'polypeptide(L)'
;MDRVRFRVKEFVDRLGITQKDLAKKLGVKPEAVYKWTAGTNTPTYDVILQLKRLGCTDYELFSETFSEQEEFFKRRLLNAHNRFLEEMGIETNLTKEKV
;
A
#
# COMPACT_ATOMS: atom_id res chain seq x y z
N MET A 1 -2.66 3.02 -15.67
CA MET A 1 -2.44 2.57 -14.28
C MET A 1 -1.78 3.71 -13.54
N ASP A 2 -2.54 4.41 -12.71
CA ASP A 2 -1.96 5.40 -11.81
C ASP A 2 -1.01 4.68 -10.86
N ARG A 3 0.27 5.05 -10.92
CA ARG A 3 1.29 4.47 -10.06
C ARG A 3 0.95 4.82 -8.63
N VAL A 4 0.89 3.81 -7.75
CA VAL A 4 0.78 4.00 -6.31
C VAL A 4 1.84 5.01 -5.89
N ARG A 5 1.41 6.22 -5.49
CA ARG A 5 2.32 7.23 -4.98
C ARG A 5 2.58 6.93 -3.53
N PHE A 6 3.80 6.50 -3.25
CA PHE A 6 4.23 6.23 -1.89
C PHE A 6 4.46 7.55 -1.14
N ARG A 7 3.83 7.72 0.03
CA ARG A 7 3.68 9.02 0.70
C ARG A 7 4.34 9.06 2.10
N VAL A 8 5.63 8.73 2.14
CA VAL A 8 6.43 8.80 3.40
C VAL A 8 6.55 10.21 3.96
N LYS A 9 6.24 11.24 3.15
CA LYS A 9 6.39 12.62 3.57
C LYS A 9 5.51 12.94 4.78
N GLU A 10 4.25 12.53 4.73
CA GLU A 10 3.26 12.70 5.78
C GLU A 10 3.72 12.03 7.09
N PHE A 11 4.34 10.85 6.98
CA PHE A 11 4.94 10.16 8.12
C PHE A 11 6.12 10.92 8.72
N VAL A 12 7.03 11.44 7.88
CA VAL A 12 8.18 12.25 8.31
C VAL A 12 7.73 13.53 9.02
N ASP A 13 6.76 14.22 8.43
CA ASP A 13 6.21 15.47 8.95
C ASP A 13 5.51 15.23 10.31
N ARG A 14 4.73 14.15 10.44
CA ARG A 14 4.09 13.76 11.71
C ARG A 14 5.10 13.46 12.81
N LEU A 15 6.21 12.79 12.47
CA LEU A 15 7.27 12.50 13.44
C LEU A 15 8.07 13.75 13.84
N GLY A 16 7.93 14.87 13.13
CA GLY A 16 8.71 16.08 13.38
C GLY A 16 10.21 15.90 13.14
N ILE A 17 10.59 14.96 12.25
CA ILE A 17 11.99 14.66 11.93
C ILE A 17 12.32 15.07 10.50
N THR A 18 13.60 15.11 10.16
CA THR A 18 14.01 15.33 8.76
C THR A 18 14.03 14.02 7.97
N GLN A 19 14.01 14.13 6.64
CA GLN A 19 14.19 12.96 5.76
C GLN A 19 15.54 12.25 5.98
N LYS A 20 16.58 13.01 6.37
CA LYS A 20 17.89 12.45 6.73
C LYS A 20 17.84 11.64 8.03
N ASP A 21 17.06 12.10 9.01
CA ASP A 21 16.86 11.37 10.27
C ASP A 21 16.11 10.06 10.04
N LEU A 22 15.10 10.08 9.18
CA LEU A 22 14.41 8.84 8.79
C LEU A 22 15.37 7.88 8.07
N ALA A 23 16.20 8.38 7.15
CA ALA A 23 17.20 7.56 6.47
C ALA A 23 18.16 6.89 7.46
N LYS A 24 18.63 7.64 8.46
CA LYS A 24 19.48 7.13 9.55
C LYS A 24 18.76 6.06 10.39
N LYS A 25 17.48 6.26 10.73
CA LYS A 25 16.67 5.27 11.46
C LYS A 25 16.47 3.96 10.68
N LEU A 26 16.36 4.05 9.36
CA LEU A 26 16.14 2.90 8.47
C LEU A 26 17.45 2.25 7.96
N GLY A 27 18.61 2.85 8.23
CA GLY A 27 19.90 2.37 7.71
C GLY A 27 20.01 2.46 6.18
N VAL A 28 19.34 3.44 5.55
CA VAL A 28 19.35 3.64 4.09
C VAL A 28 20.02 4.96 3.71
N LYS A 29 20.35 5.10 2.43
CA LYS A 29 20.87 6.35 1.86
C LYS A 29 19.77 7.44 1.87
N PRO A 30 20.06 8.70 2.24
CA PRO A 30 19.08 9.80 2.21
C PRO A 30 18.38 9.96 0.86
N GLU A 31 19.10 9.73 -0.25
CA GLU A 31 18.58 9.76 -1.62
C GLU A 31 17.40 8.82 -1.85
N ALA A 32 17.35 7.69 -1.13
CA ALA A 32 16.22 6.78 -1.20
C ALA A 32 14.96 7.45 -0.60
N VAL A 33 15.08 8.04 0.59
CA VAL A 33 13.98 8.76 1.26
C VAL A 33 13.53 9.98 0.47
N TYR A 34 14.45 10.73 -0.13
CA TYR A 34 14.12 11.84 -1.03
C TYR A 34 13.25 11.39 -2.21
N LYS A 35 13.58 10.25 -2.83
CA LYS A 35 12.79 9.70 -3.94
C LYS A 35 11.42 9.21 -3.50
N TRP A 36 11.32 8.60 -2.32
CA TRP A 36 10.07 8.13 -1.74
C TRP A 36 9.13 9.29 -1.42
N THR A 37 9.62 10.31 -0.72
CA THR A 37 8.81 11.48 -0.37
C THR A 37 8.41 12.33 -1.59
N ALA A 38 9.21 12.30 -2.66
CA ALA A 38 8.87 12.90 -3.95
C ALA A 38 7.94 12.02 -4.82
N GLY A 39 7.63 10.78 -4.40
CA GLY A 39 6.80 9.84 -5.15
C GLY A 39 7.43 9.35 -6.47
N THR A 40 8.75 9.48 -6.63
CA THR A 40 9.48 9.10 -7.85
C THR A 40 10.00 7.66 -7.81
N ASN A 41 10.04 7.06 -6.61
CA ASN A 41 10.38 5.66 -6.40
C ASN A 41 9.64 5.11 -5.18
N THR A 42 9.58 3.79 -5.05
CA THR A 42 9.02 3.09 -3.90
C THR A 42 10.13 2.36 -3.13
N PRO A 43 9.99 2.17 -1.80
CA PRO A 43 10.90 1.33 -1.05
C PRO A 43 10.69 -0.16 -1.36
N THR A 44 11.68 -0.97 -0.98
CA THR A 44 11.54 -2.42 -0.97
C THR A 44 10.59 -2.88 0.14
N TYR A 45 10.09 -4.10 0.02
CA TYR A 45 9.23 -4.72 1.02
C TYR A 45 9.83 -4.70 2.43
N ASP A 46 11.13 -4.99 2.58
CA ASP A 46 11.82 -4.98 3.88
C ASP A 46 11.81 -3.60 4.54
N VAL A 47 11.97 -2.55 3.75
CA VAL A 47 11.91 -1.16 4.24
C VAL A 47 10.48 -0.77 4.59
N ILE A 48 9.47 -1.25 3.85
CA ILE A 48 8.06 -1.07 4.21
C ILE A 48 7.79 -1.68 5.59
N LEU A 49 8.24 -2.91 5.84
CA LEU A 49 8.10 -3.55 7.16
C LEU A 49 8.77 -2.73 8.28
N GLN A 50 9.94 -2.15 8.02
CA GLN A 50 10.60 -1.27 8.99
C GLN A 50 9.81 0.01 9.24
N LEU A 51 9.28 0.65 8.19
CA LEU A 51 8.40 1.81 8.33
C LEU A 51 7.16 1.49 9.16
N LYS A 52 6.53 0.33 8.93
CA LYS A 52 5.39 -0.16 9.75
C LYS A 52 5.79 -0.32 11.22
N ARG A 53 6.96 -0.88 11.51
CA ARG A 53 7.50 -1.02 12.88
C ARG A 53 7.77 0.33 13.55
N LEU A 54 8.13 1.36 12.78
CA LEU A 54 8.27 2.73 13.26
C LEU A 54 6.92 3.46 13.44
N GLY A 55 5.80 2.78 13.18
CA GLY A 55 4.46 3.34 13.34
C GLY A 55 3.93 4.09 12.12
N CYS A 56 4.48 3.84 10.93
CA CYS A 56 3.91 4.33 9.68
C CYS A 56 2.61 3.55 9.36
N THR A 57 1.53 4.28 9.12
CA THR A 57 0.21 3.71 8.83
C THR A 57 0.08 3.33 7.35
N ASP A 58 -0.87 2.46 7.01
CA ASP A 58 -1.14 2.14 5.60
C ASP A 58 -1.63 3.36 4.82
N TYR A 59 -2.37 4.26 5.48
CA TYR A 59 -2.77 5.54 4.89
C TYR A 59 -1.57 6.41 4.52
N GLU A 60 -0.54 6.49 5.37
CA GLU A 60 0.68 7.24 5.05
C GLU A 60 1.52 6.55 3.97
N LEU A 61 1.52 5.21 3.91
CA LEU A 61 2.26 4.50 2.88
C LEU A 61 1.59 4.60 1.50
N PHE A 62 0.25 4.56 1.46
CA PHE A 62 -0.50 4.30 0.24
C PHE A 62 -1.59 5.34 -0.09
N SER A 63 -1.96 6.24 0.82
CA SER A 63 -3.06 7.23 0.70
C SER A 63 -4.42 6.64 0.27
N GLU A 64 -5.44 7.49 0.02
CA GLU A 64 -6.82 7.10 -0.38
C GLU A 64 -6.90 6.14 -1.58
N THR A 65 -5.82 5.98 -2.35
CA THR A 65 -5.70 4.90 -3.34
C THR A 65 -5.85 3.50 -2.73
N PHE A 66 -5.73 3.32 -1.41
CA PHE A 66 -6.01 2.04 -0.77
C PHE A 66 -7.50 1.74 -0.66
N SER A 67 -8.41 2.70 -0.53
CA SER A 67 -9.86 2.40 -0.50
C SER A 67 -10.37 2.00 -1.89
N GLU A 68 -9.92 2.70 -2.94
CA GLU A 68 -10.22 2.34 -4.33
C GLU A 68 -9.58 1.00 -4.73
N GLN A 69 -8.37 0.72 -4.26
CA GLN A 69 -7.69 -0.55 -4.53
C GLN A 69 -8.21 -1.69 -3.66
N GLU A 70 -8.58 -1.44 -2.41
CA GLU A 70 -9.16 -2.45 -1.51
C GLU A 70 -10.48 -2.94 -2.09
N GLU A 71 -11.35 -2.06 -2.58
CA GLU A 71 -12.57 -2.47 -3.27
C GLU A 71 -12.27 -3.23 -4.57
N PHE A 72 -11.27 -2.80 -5.35
CA PHE A 72 -10.83 -3.55 -6.52
C PHE A 72 -10.31 -4.96 -6.16
N PHE A 73 -9.48 -5.09 -5.12
CA PHE A 73 -8.92 -6.35 -4.64
C PHE A 73 -10.01 -7.25 -4.04
N LYS A 74 -10.90 -6.71 -3.21
CA LYS A 74 -12.08 -7.42 -2.67
C LYS A 74 -12.95 -7.95 -3.79
N ARG A 75 -13.27 -7.12 -4.79
CA ARG A 75 -14.09 -7.51 -5.94
C ARG A 75 -13.41 -8.59 -6.78
N ARG A 76 -12.09 -8.49 -6.98
CA ARG A 76 -11.33 -9.51 -7.71
C ARG A 76 -11.28 -10.85 -6.97
N LEU A 77 -11.10 -10.83 -5.65
CA LEU A 77 -11.13 -12.03 -4.81
C LEU A 77 -12.52 -12.67 -4.80
N LEU A 78 -13.57 -11.87 -4.65
CA LEU A 78 -14.96 -12.33 -4.71
C LEU A 78 -15.28 -12.98 -6.06
N ASN A 79 -14.87 -12.34 -7.16
CA ASN A 79 -15.09 -12.88 -8.51
C ASN A 79 -14.30 -14.18 -8.77
N ALA A 80 -13.06 -14.27 -8.27
CA ALA A 80 -12.27 -15.48 -8.38
C ALA A 80 -12.88 -16.63 -7.56
N HIS A 81 -13.37 -16.33 -6.35
CA HIS A 81 -14.05 -17.29 -5.49
C HIS A 81 -15.36 -17.80 -6.12
N ASN A 82 -16.20 -16.89 -6.64
CA ASN A 82 -17.44 -17.26 -7.30
C ASN A 82 -17.20 -18.13 -8.53
N ARG A 83 -16.17 -17.82 -9.34
CA ARG A 83 -15.78 -18.65 -10.49
C ARG A 83 -15.37 -20.06 -10.07
N PHE A 84 -14.57 -20.18 -9.00
CA PHE A 84 -14.16 -21.47 -8.47
C PHE A 84 -15.35 -22.31 -7.97
N LEU A 85 -16.30 -21.69 -7.27
CA LEU A 85 -17.51 -22.38 -6.83
C LEU A 85 -18.41 -22.82 -8.00
N GLU A 86 -18.55 -21.98 -9.03
CA GLU A 86 -19.25 -22.33 -10.27
C GLU A 86 -18.59 -23.53 -10.98
N GLU A 87 -17.26 -23.55 -11.08
CA GLU A 87 -16.48 -24.67 -11.63
C GLU A 87 -16.69 -25.97 -10.83
N MET A 88 -16.94 -25.87 -9.52
CA MET A 88 -17.26 -27.00 -8.65
C MET A 88 -18.75 -27.38 -8.63
N GLY A 89 -19.62 -26.67 -9.35
CA GLY A 89 -21.06 -26.90 -9.38
C GLY A 89 -21.79 -26.49 -8.10
N ILE A 90 -21.21 -25.58 -7.31
CA ILE A 90 -21.79 -25.08 -6.06
C ILE A 90 -22.52 -23.75 -6.34
N GLU A 91 -23.81 -23.68 -6.04
CA GLU A 91 -24.59 -22.43 -6.18
C GLU A 91 -24.09 -21.36 -5.19
N THR A 92 -23.80 -20.16 -5.70
CA THR A 92 -23.26 -19.04 -4.91
C THR A 92 -24.36 -18.03 -4.55
N ASN A 93 -24.53 -17.72 -3.27
CA ASN A 93 -25.45 -16.67 -2.78
C ASN A 93 -24.76 -15.32 -2.49
N LEU A 94 -23.46 -15.21 -2.78
CA LEU A 94 -22.69 -13.97 -2.56
C LEU A 94 -22.95 -13.01 -3.73
N THR A 95 -23.42 -11.79 -3.42
CA THR A 95 -23.87 -10.81 -4.41
C THR A 95 -22.79 -10.52 -5.45
N LYS A 96 -23.08 -10.88 -6.70
CA LYS A 96 -22.30 -10.51 -7.90
C LYS A 96 -22.46 -9.01 -8.14
N GLU A 97 -21.52 -8.19 -7.67
CA GLU A 97 -21.47 -6.82 -8.17
C GLU A 97 -20.91 -6.83 -9.60
N LYS A 98 -21.73 -6.35 -10.54
CA LYS A 98 -21.40 -6.21 -11.96
C LYS A 98 -20.07 -5.46 -12.10
N VAL A 99 -19.10 -6.11 -12.73
CA VAL A 99 -17.82 -5.52 -13.16
C VAL A 99 -18.07 -4.44 -14.22
#